data_AF-R7SH25-F1
#
_entry.id   AF-R7SH25-F1
#
_cell.length_a   1.000
_cell.length_b   1.000
_cell.length_c   1.000
_cell.angle_alpha   90.00
_cell.angle_beta   90.00
_cell.angle_gamma   90.00
#
_symmetry.space_group_name_H-M   'P 1'
#
loop_
_entity.id
_entity.type
_entity.pdbx_description
1 polymer ?
#
loop_
_entity_poly.entity_id
_entity_poly.type
_entity_poly.pdbx_seq_one_letter_code
_entity_poly.pdbx_strand_id
1 'polypeptide(L)'
;MERSDEASVLLTATTAQDDTLRTIHKFLTTSVLPEFTSTAARYKFMKKVQRYFVQDSHMYRQYPNRIPVRVLLEESARRKVLEEAHE
;
A
#
# COMPACT_ATOMS: atom_id res chain seq x y z
N MET A 1 6.83 -27.03 32.70
CA MET A 1 7.51 -25.79 32.24
C MET A 1 6.93 -25.50 30.88
N GLU A 2 5.75 -24.89 30.88
CA GLU A 2 4.98 -24.60 29.67
C GLU A 2 5.68 -23.48 28.91
N ARG A 3 6.16 -23.79 27.70
CA ARG A 3 6.71 -22.78 26.81
C ARG A 3 5.53 -21.98 26.26
N SER A 4 5.49 -20.73 26.69
CA SER A 4 4.67 -19.65 26.18
C SER A 4 4.37 -19.81 24.69
N ASP A 5 3.07 -19.91 24.38
CA ASP A 5 2.52 -19.46 23.10
C ASP A 5 2.91 -17.98 22.94
N GLU A 6 4.08 -17.72 22.37
CA GLU A 6 4.34 -16.44 21.74
C GLU A 6 3.34 -16.34 20.61
N ALA A 7 2.28 -15.57 20.87
CA ALA A 7 1.28 -15.16 19.91
C ALA A 7 2.00 -14.62 18.67
N SER A 8 2.21 -15.50 17.69
CA SER A 8 2.46 -15.13 16.32
C SER A 8 1.14 -14.54 15.84
N VAL A 9 0.93 -13.27 16.21
CA VAL A 9 -0.05 -12.40 15.59
C VAL A 9 0.46 -12.23 14.17
N LEU A 10 0.20 -13.23 13.34
CA LEU A 10 0.32 -13.17 11.89
C LEU A 10 -0.54 -11.96 11.49
N LEU A 11 0.11 -10.82 11.28
CA LEU A 11 -0.44 -9.58 10.72
C LEU A 11 -0.86 -9.84 9.26
N THR A 12 -1.78 -10.78 9.08
CA THR A 12 -2.50 -11.12 7.85
C THR A 12 -3.74 -10.24 7.73
N ALA A 13 -3.66 -9.00 8.21
CA ALA A 13 -4.72 -8.03 8.00
C ALA A 13 -4.43 -7.31 6.68
N THR A 14 -5.06 -7.74 5.59
CA THR A 14 -5.39 -6.81 4.51
C THR A 14 -6.13 -5.64 5.14
N THR A 15 -5.40 -4.55 5.36
CA THR A 15 -5.92 -3.37 6.05
C THR A 15 -6.73 -2.53 5.07
N ALA A 16 -7.59 -1.63 5.59
CA ALA A 16 -8.22 -0.60 4.77
C ALA A 16 -7.20 0.26 3.98
N GLN A 17 -5.95 0.31 4.43
CA GLN A 17 -4.86 0.95 3.71
C GLN A 17 -4.44 0.13 2.47
N ASP A 18 -4.38 -1.19 2.55
CA ASP A 18 -4.08 -2.06 1.39
C ASP A 18 -5.14 -1.88 0.30
N ASP A 19 -6.42 -1.86 0.67
CA ASP A 19 -7.52 -1.61 -0.28
C ASP A 19 -7.40 -0.24 -0.94
N THR A 20 -7.03 0.77 -0.16
CA THR A 20 -6.78 2.11 -0.69
C THR A 20 -5.62 2.11 -1.68
N LEU A 21 -4.52 1.44 -1.35
CA LEU A 21 -3.34 1.36 -2.23
C LEU A 21 -3.65 0.57 -3.52
N ARG A 22 -4.42 -0.52 -3.44
CA ARG A 22 -4.90 -1.27 -4.61
C ARG A 22 -5.81 -0.42 -5.49
N THR A 23 -6.69 0.38 -4.89
CA THR A 23 -7.55 1.31 -5.62
C THR A 23 -6.74 2.39 -6.34
N ILE A 24 -5.72 2.96 -5.68
CA ILE A 24 -4.80 3.93 -6.28
C ILE A 24 -4.03 3.27 -7.44
N HIS A 25 -3.49 2.07 -7.23
CA HIS A 25 -2.77 1.34 -8.27
C HIS A 25 -3.64 1.06 -9.50
N LYS A 26 -4.88 0.61 -9.28
CA LYS A 26 -5.86 0.40 -10.36
C LYS A 26 -6.14 1.69 -11.11
N PHE A 27 -6.36 2.81 -10.40
CA PHE A 27 -6.58 4.10 -11.04
C PHE A 27 -5.38 4.53 -11.89
N LEU A 28 -4.16 4.42 -11.35
CA LEU A 28 -2.94 4.83 -12.06
C LEU A 28 -2.62 3.97 -13.29
N THR A 29 -2.97 2.69 -13.26
CA THR A 29 -2.70 1.75 -14.37
C THR A 29 -3.79 1.75 -15.44
N THR A 30 -5.05 1.97 -15.05
CA THR A 30 -6.20 1.85 -15.98
C THR A 30 -6.81 3.20 -16.36
N SER A 31 -6.45 4.28 -15.66
CA SER A 31 -7.12 5.59 -15.74
C SER A 31 -8.62 5.55 -15.43
N VAL A 32 -9.14 4.45 -14.87
CA VAL A 32 -10.54 4.29 -14.47
C VAL A 32 -10.72 4.85 -13.06
N LEU A 33 -11.52 5.90 -12.94
CA LEU A 33 -11.87 6.50 -11.67
C LEU A 33 -12.82 5.59 -10.89
N PRO A 34 -12.57 5.32 -9.59
CA PRO A 34 -13.51 4.53 -8.78
C PRO A 34 -14.78 5.33 -8.49
N GLU A 35 -15.85 4.62 -8.14
CA GLU A 35 -17.09 5.26 -7.70
C GLU A 35 -16.93 5.87 -6.32
N PHE A 36 -17.53 7.06 -6.13
CA PHE A 36 -17.48 7.78 -4.86
C PHE A 36 -18.88 8.18 -4.43
N THR A 37 -19.14 8.07 -3.13
CA THR A 37 -20.41 8.50 -2.50
C THR A 37 -20.58 10.02 -2.46
N SER A 38 -19.49 10.78 -2.61
CA SER A 38 -19.54 12.25 -2.59
C SER A 38 -18.39 12.88 -3.36
N THR A 39 -18.60 14.11 -3.83
CA THR A 39 -17.55 14.95 -4.44
C THR A 39 -16.37 15.17 -3.50
N ALA A 40 -16.62 15.26 -2.18
CA ALA A 40 -15.58 15.40 -1.18
C ALA A 40 -14.68 14.15 -1.10
N ALA A 41 -15.27 12.94 -1.17
CA ALA A 41 -14.52 11.69 -1.19
C ALA A 41 -13.65 11.60 -2.45
N ARG A 42 -14.20 11.95 -3.62
CA ARG A 42 -13.45 12.04 -4.88
C ARG A 42 -12.28 13.02 -4.77
N TYR A 43 -12.50 14.21 -4.23
CA TYR A 43 -11.44 15.21 -4.07
C TYR A 43 -10.31 14.72 -3.17
N LYS A 44 -10.65 14.11 -2.02
CA LYS A 44 -9.66 13.50 -1.11
C LYS A 44 -8.86 12.41 -1.81
N PHE A 45 -9.51 11.56 -2.60
CA PHE A 45 -8.82 10.54 -3.40
C PHE A 45 -7.85 11.17 -4.39
N MET A 46 -8.28 12.16 -5.18
CA MET A 46 -7.41 12.83 -6.15
C MET A 46 -6.18 13.47 -5.50
N LYS A 47 -6.36 14.15 -4.36
CA LYS A 47 -5.24 14.71 -3.59
C LYS A 47 -4.29 13.63 -3.06
N LYS A 48 -4.81 12.45 -2.73
CA LYS A 48 -4.01 11.31 -2.27
C LYS A 48 -3.21 10.70 -3.41
N VAL A 49 -3.85 10.46 -4.55
CA VAL A 49 -3.25 9.86 -5.76
C VAL A 49 -2.08 10.69 -6.29
N GLN A 50 -2.14 12.01 -6.20
CA GLN A 50 -1.05 12.90 -6.64
C GLN A 50 0.32 12.61 -5.99
N ARG A 51 0.33 11.86 -4.87
CA ARG A 51 1.57 11.45 -4.19
C ARG A 51 2.10 10.10 -4.67
N TYR A 52 1.50 9.50 -5.69
CA TYR A 52 1.85 8.18 -6.19
C TYR A 52 2.03 8.22 -7.70
N PHE A 53 2.89 7.34 -8.20
CA PHE A 53 3.08 7.12 -9.63
C PHE A 53 3.43 5.66 -9.89
N VAL A 54 3.28 5.23 -11.14
CA VAL A 54 3.70 3.90 -11.61
C VAL A 54 4.86 4.06 -12.58
N GLN A 55 5.91 3.30 -12.38
CA GLN A 55 7.08 3.22 -13.24
C GLN A 55 7.54 1.77 -13.30
N ASP A 56 7.84 1.26 -14.50
CA ASP A 56 8.29 -0.13 -14.71
C ASP A 56 7.39 -1.17 -14.02
N SER A 57 6.07 -1.00 -14.13
CA SER A 57 5.04 -1.84 -13.49
C SER A 57 5.04 -1.83 -11.95
N HIS A 58 5.80 -0.94 -11.32
CA HIS A 58 5.86 -0.78 -9.87
C HIS A 58 5.22 0.53 -9.43
N MET A 59 4.49 0.49 -8.31
CA MET A 59 3.94 1.70 -7.69
C MET A 59 4.94 2.30 -6.71
N TYR A 60 5.10 3.62 -6.76
CA TYR A 60 5.95 4.38 -5.87
C TYR A 60 5.16 5.47 -5.18
N ARG A 61 5.57 5.82 -3.96
CA ARG A 61 5.09 6.98 -3.22
C ARG A 61 6.15 8.07 -3.23
N GLN A 62 5.75 9.25 -3.69
CA GLN A 62 6.56 10.46 -3.66
C GLN A 62 6.41 11.18 -2.31
N TYR A 63 7.53 11.72 -1.83
CA TYR A 63 7.59 12.63 -0.69
C TYR A 63 8.35 13.90 -1.11
N PRO A 64 8.03 15.06 -0.52
CA PRO A 64 8.82 16.27 -0.74
C PRO A 64 10.28 16.04 -0.31
N ASN A 65 11.23 16.36 -1.18
CA ASN A 65 12.67 16.30 -0.91
C ASN A 65 13.21 14.93 -0.47
N ARG A 66 12.54 13.84 -0.84
CA ARG A 66 13.05 12.48 -0.60
C ARG A 66 12.93 11.63 -1.86
N ILE A 67 13.79 10.62 -1.93
CA ILE A 67 13.71 9.59 -2.97
C ILE A 67 12.36 8.87 -2.84
N PRO A 68 11.64 8.64 -3.97
CA PRO A 68 10.40 7.88 -3.95
C PRO A 68 10.60 6.48 -3.38
N VAL A 69 9.62 6.03 -2.60
CA VAL A 69 9.66 4.71 -1.95
C VAL A 69 8.73 3.76 -2.70
N ARG A 70 9.23 2.58 -3.05
CA ARG A 70 8.43 1.53 -3.69
C ARG A 70 7.34 1.05 -2.73
N VAL A 71 6.12 0.95 -3.22
CA VAL A 71 4.99 0.37 -2.49
C VAL A 71 4.89 -1.11 -2.82
N LEU A 72 4.96 -1.96 -1.79
CA LEU A 72 4.78 -3.41 -1.91
C LEU A 72 3.31 -3.76 -1.67
N LEU A 73 2.59 -4.06 -2.75
CA LEU A 73 1.17 -4.46 -2.72
C LEU A 73 0.99 -5.95 -2.35
N GLU A 74 1.99 -6.77 -2.67
CA GLU A 74 1.96 -8.21 -2.41
C GLU A 74 2.45 -8.53 -1.00
N GLU A 75 1.64 -9.29 -0.25
CA GLU A 75 1.95 -9.63 1.13
C GLU A 75 3.24 -10.45 1.25
N SER A 76 3.46 -11.39 0.33
CA SER A 76 4.68 -12.21 0.28
C SER A 76 5.93 -11.37 0.14
N ALA A 77 5.89 -10.33 -0.70
CA ALA A 77 7.01 -9.40 -0.88
C ALA A 77 7.28 -8.59 0.40
N ARG A 78 6.23 -8.19 1.13
CA ARG A 78 6.41 -7.51 2.43
C ARG A 78 7.03 -8.43 3.47
N ARG A 79 6.56 -9.67 3.54
CA ARG A 79 7.06 -10.66 4.49
C ARG A 79 8.55 -10.93 4.28
N LYS A 80 8.97 -11.11 3.03
CA LYS A 80 10.38 -11.31 2.67
C LYS A 80 11.26 -10.14 3.14
N VAL A 81 10.83 -8.90 2.92
CA VAL A 81 11.58 -7.71 3.37
C VAL A 81 11.66 -7.64 4.90
N LEU A 82 10.60 -8.04 5.61
CA LEU A 82 10.62 -8.09 7.07
C LEU A 82 11.58 -9.18 7.57
N GLU A 83 11.55 -10.37 6.97
CA GLU A 83 12.48 -11.46 7.27
C GLU A 83 13.94 -11.01 7.07
N GLU A 84 14.27 -10.41 5.93
CA GLU A 84 15.61 -9.88 5.63
C GLU A 84 16.06 -8.75 6.58
N ALA A 85 15.13 -7.99 7.17
CA ALA A 85 15.46 -6.90 8.08
C ALA A 85 15.73 -7.36 9.53
N HIS A 86 15.35 -8.60 9.86
CA HIS A 86 15.56 -9.19 11.18
C HIS A 86 16.83 -10.06 11.26
N GLU A 87 17.49 -10.33 10.12
CA GLU A 87 18.84 -10.91 10.03
C GLU A 87 19.93 -9.83 10.06
#